data_AF-A0A5P2DEL3-F1
#
_entry.id   AF-A0A5P2DEL3-F1
#
_cell.length_a   1.000
_cell.length_b   1.000
_cell.length_c   1.000
_cell.angle_alpha   90.00
_cell.angle_beta   90.00
_cell.angle_gamma   90.00
#
_symmetry.space_group_name_H-M   'P 1'
#
loop_
_entity.id
_entity.type
_entity.pdbx_description
1 polymer ?
#
loop_
_entity_poly.entity_id
_entity_poly.type
_entity_poly.pdbx_seq_one_letter_code
_entity_poly.pdbx_strand_id
1 'polypeptide(L)'
;MNIDDWLNIGQALTATADSAVWWLGDWLVYGQDRFPERYRHAIDGTSLDYQTLRNYAWIARKFPPDRRRPGLSMQHHAEVAAMPPALQDMWLDRAGAAGWSRNELRRRIRAGAASAPSGPTSPADTELRLPVSVERHRRWEAAARRADRDLSHWIIEALDSAAGPGASPNSAPTQDH
;
A
#
# COMPACT_ATOMS: atom_id res chain seq x y z
N MET A 1 34.82 8.31 -23.40
CA MET A 1 33.66 8.35 -22.49
C MET A 1 34.12 9.02 -21.21
N ASN A 2 33.59 10.20 -20.91
CA ASN A 2 33.90 10.93 -19.68
C ASN A 2 32.97 10.49 -18.54
N ILE A 3 33.13 11.06 -17.35
CA ILE A 3 32.31 10.72 -16.19
C ILE A 3 30.83 11.11 -16.38
N ASP A 4 30.57 12.22 -17.05
CA ASP A 4 29.20 12.72 -17.28
C ASP A 4 28.43 11.79 -18.23
N ASP A 5 29.07 11.33 -19.31
CA ASP A 5 28.52 10.33 -20.24
C ASP A 5 28.13 9.06 -19.49
N TRP A 6 29.00 8.59 -18.59
CA TRP A 6 28.75 7.39 -17.79
C TRP A 6 27.60 7.59 -16.80
N LEU A 7 27.50 8.75 -16.15
CA LEU A 7 26.39 9.09 -15.24
C LEU A 7 25.06 9.18 -15.98
N ASN A 8 25.04 9.77 -17.18
CA ASN A 8 23.85 9.87 -18.02
C ASN A 8 23.31 8.48 -18.41
N ILE A 9 24.19 7.52 -18.69
CA ILE A 9 23.78 6.12 -18.93
C ILE A 9 23.11 5.54 -17.68
N GLY A 10 23.70 5.74 -16.49
CA GLY A 10 23.11 5.28 -15.23
C GLY A 10 21.72 5.87 -14.96
N GLN A 11 21.52 7.15 -15.27
CA GLN A 11 20.22 7.82 -15.15
C GLN A 11 19.18 7.23 -16.12
N ALA A 12 19.56 7.00 -17.38
CA ALA A 12 18.68 6.39 -18.38
C ALA A 12 18.28 4.96 -18.02
N LEU A 13 19.22 4.16 -17.50
CA LEU A 13 18.95 2.80 -17.00
C LEU A 13 17.95 2.83 -15.85
N THR A 14 18.14 3.75 -14.90
CA THR A 14 17.25 3.91 -13.74
C THR A 14 15.84 4.31 -14.18
N ALA A 15 15.71 5.29 -15.08
CA ALA A 15 14.41 5.71 -15.62
C ALA A 15 13.69 4.58 -16.37
N THR A 16 14.44 3.75 -17.09
CA THR A 16 13.89 2.57 -17.77
C THR A 16 13.41 1.52 -16.77
N ALA A 17 14.22 1.23 -15.74
CA ALA A 17 13.84 0.29 -14.70
C ALA A 17 12.60 0.74 -13.91
N ASP A 18 12.52 2.03 -13.57
CA ASP A 18 11.34 2.62 -12.92
C ASP A 18 10.09 2.51 -13.80
N SER A 19 10.23 2.72 -15.11
CA SER A 19 9.13 2.56 -16.08
C SER A 19 8.68 1.10 -16.18
N ALA A 20 9.61 0.15 -16.20
CA ALA A 20 9.30 -1.28 -16.25
C ALA A 20 8.49 -1.74 -15.03
N VAL A 21 8.78 -1.20 -13.85
CA VAL A 21 8.01 -1.49 -12.62
C VAL A 21 6.56 -1.03 -12.75
N TRP A 22 6.30 0.14 -13.36
CA TRP A 22 4.95 0.58 -13.69
C TRP A 22 4.25 -0.36 -14.66
N TRP A 23 4.93 -0.75 -15.75
CA TRP A 23 4.36 -1.66 -16.74
C TRP A 23 4.03 -3.03 -16.16
N LEU A 24 4.86 -3.57 -15.25
CA LEU A 24 4.56 -4.81 -14.54
C LEU A 24 3.29 -4.69 -13.69
N GLY A 25 3.15 -3.58 -12.96
CA GLY A 25 1.93 -3.30 -12.19
C GLY A 25 0.69 -3.20 -13.07
N ASP A 26 0.79 -2.45 -14.17
CA ASP A 26 -0.32 -2.25 -15.13
C ASP A 26 -0.71 -3.55 -15.83
N TRP A 27 0.26 -4.35 -16.25
CA TRP A 27 0.04 -5.66 -16.85
C TRP A 27 -0.70 -6.61 -15.90
N LEU A 28 -0.33 -6.63 -14.61
CA LEU A 28 -1.00 -7.43 -13.58
C LEU A 28 -2.42 -6.94 -13.28
N VAL A 29 -2.67 -5.63 -13.34
CA VAL A 29 -4.00 -5.04 -13.19
C VAL A 29 -4.88 -5.38 -14.39
N TYR A 30 -4.36 -5.22 -15.61
CA TYR A 30 -5.06 -5.55 -16.84
C TYR A 30 -5.49 -7.02 -16.89
N GLY A 31 -4.62 -7.94 -16.44
CA GLY A 31 -4.92 -9.36 -16.44
C GLY A 31 -5.90 -9.83 -15.36
N GLN A 32 -6.35 -8.96 -14.45
CA GLN A 32 -7.08 -9.37 -13.23
C GLN A 32 -8.34 -10.17 -13.50
N ASP A 33 -9.18 -9.72 -14.43
CA ASP A 33 -10.51 -10.32 -14.65
C ASP A 33 -10.46 -11.50 -15.62
N ARG A 34 -9.40 -11.58 -16.43
CA ARG A 34 -9.25 -12.58 -17.50
C ARG A 34 -8.35 -13.76 -17.13
N PHE A 35 -7.41 -13.55 -16.20
CA PHE A 35 -6.41 -14.54 -15.83
C PHE A 35 -6.32 -14.69 -14.30
N PRO A 36 -7.18 -15.54 -13.69
CA PRO A 36 -7.17 -15.78 -12.24
C PRO A 36 -5.81 -16.23 -11.72
N GLU A 37 -5.12 -17.11 -12.46
CA GLU A 37 -3.79 -17.66 -12.14
C GLU A 37 -2.60 -16.75 -12.49
N ARG A 38 -2.84 -15.48 -12.86
CA ARG A 38 -1.79 -14.58 -13.37
C ARG A 38 -0.58 -14.42 -12.46
N TYR A 39 -0.77 -14.44 -11.14
CA TYR A 39 0.34 -14.29 -10.20
C TYR A 39 1.29 -15.49 -10.24
N ARG A 40 0.76 -16.70 -10.40
CA ARG A 40 1.59 -17.90 -10.55
C ARG A 40 2.47 -17.78 -11.80
N HIS A 41 1.85 -17.44 -12.94
CA HIS A 41 2.58 -17.22 -14.20
C HIS A 41 3.57 -16.05 -14.15
N ALA A 42 3.23 -14.97 -13.46
CA ALA A 42 4.11 -13.83 -13.29
C ALA A 42 5.35 -14.17 -12.46
N ILE A 43 5.19 -14.90 -11.35
CA ILE A 43 6.31 -15.36 -10.52
C ILE A 43 7.26 -16.23 -11.34
N ASP A 44 6.72 -17.21 -12.08
CA ASP A 44 7.49 -18.12 -12.94
C ASP A 44 8.24 -17.35 -14.06
N GLY A 45 7.66 -16.26 -14.57
CA GLY A 45 8.18 -15.51 -15.72
C GLY A 45 9.09 -14.32 -15.38
N THR A 46 9.00 -13.75 -14.17
CA THR A 46 9.75 -12.52 -13.82
C THR A 46 10.77 -12.71 -12.70
N SER A 47 10.80 -13.88 -12.05
CA SER A 47 11.64 -14.14 -10.86
C SER A 47 11.39 -13.16 -9.69
N LEU A 48 10.24 -12.50 -9.68
CA LEU A 48 9.82 -11.61 -8.60
C LEU A 48 8.90 -12.38 -7.66
N ASP A 49 9.02 -12.11 -6.36
CA ASP A 49 8.14 -12.72 -5.38
C ASP A 49 6.70 -12.17 -5.48
N TYR A 50 5.76 -12.95 -4.96
CA TYR A 50 4.34 -12.61 -4.94
C TYR A 50 4.06 -11.25 -4.29
N GLN A 51 4.71 -10.93 -3.17
CA GLN A 51 4.47 -9.70 -2.42
C GLN A 51 4.89 -8.47 -3.22
N THR A 52 6.03 -8.56 -3.90
CA THR A 52 6.54 -7.51 -4.80
C THR A 52 5.57 -7.24 -5.95
N LEU A 53 5.14 -8.30 -6.65
CA LEU A 53 4.19 -8.20 -7.76
C LEU A 53 2.83 -7.64 -7.30
N ARG A 54 2.32 -8.11 -6.16
CA ARG A 54 1.08 -7.63 -5.57
C ARG A 54 1.18 -6.15 -5.18
N ASN A 55 2.31 -5.73 -4.65
CA ASN A 55 2.56 -4.32 -4.30
C ASN A 55 2.56 -3.44 -5.56
N TYR A 56 3.23 -3.86 -6.64
CA TYR A 56 3.22 -3.11 -7.90
C TYR A 56 1.81 -2.97 -8.47
N ALA A 57 1.03 -4.06 -8.51
CA ALA A 57 -0.35 -4.02 -8.98
C ALA A 57 -1.24 -3.12 -8.11
N TRP A 58 -1.03 -3.13 -6.79
CA TRP A 58 -1.78 -2.26 -5.87
C TRP A 58 -1.46 -0.77 -6.10
N ILE A 59 -0.18 -0.41 -6.25
CA ILE A 59 0.22 0.98 -6.52
C ILE A 59 -0.29 1.43 -7.90
N ALA A 60 -0.11 0.60 -8.94
CA ALA A 60 -0.59 0.88 -10.30
C ALA A 60 -2.10 1.18 -10.34
N ARG A 61 -2.91 0.44 -9.57
CA ARG A 61 -4.35 0.68 -9.45
C ARG A 61 -4.69 2.01 -8.77
N LYS A 62 -3.90 2.44 -7.78
CA LYS A 62 -4.11 3.71 -7.08
C LYS A 62 -3.69 4.92 -7.91
N PHE A 63 -2.70 4.73 -8.79
CA PHE A 63 -2.13 5.77 -9.64
C PHE A 63 -2.26 5.36 -11.11
N PRO A 64 -3.44 5.58 -11.72
CA PRO A 64 -3.58 5.49 -13.18
C PRO A 64 -2.59 6.45 -13.87
N PRO A 65 -2.28 6.24 -15.17
CA PRO A 65 -1.22 6.96 -15.86
C PRO A 65 -1.26 8.49 -15.74
N ASP A 66 -2.45 9.08 -15.73
CA ASP A 66 -2.71 10.51 -15.56
C ASP A 66 -2.38 11.07 -14.17
N ARG A 67 -2.40 10.21 -13.14
CA ARG A 67 -2.07 10.59 -11.75
C ARG A 67 -0.60 10.33 -11.40
N ARG A 68 0.20 9.76 -12.29
CA ARG A 68 1.63 9.55 -12.06
C ARG A 68 2.39 10.84 -12.30
N ARG A 69 3.30 11.19 -11.39
CA ARG A 69 4.15 12.37 -11.57
C ARG A 69 5.41 12.00 -12.35
N PRO A 70 5.64 12.59 -13.54
CA PRO A 70 6.89 12.39 -14.27
C PRO A 70 8.07 12.78 -13.37
N GLY A 71 9.13 11.96 -13.40
CA GLY A 71 10.31 12.18 -12.55
C GLY A 71 10.19 11.64 -11.12
N LEU A 72 9.03 11.14 -10.68
CA LEU A 72 8.88 10.41 -9.42
C LEU A 72 8.73 8.91 -9.66
N SER A 73 9.59 8.11 -9.02
CA SER A 73 9.52 6.65 -9.11
C SER A 73 8.25 6.08 -8.48
N MET A 74 7.89 4.83 -8.80
CA MET A 74 6.75 4.13 -8.17
C MET A 74 6.89 4.10 -6.64
N GLN A 75 8.11 4.09 -6.12
CA GLN A 75 8.35 4.06 -4.69
C GLN A 75 7.97 5.38 -3.98
N HIS A 76 8.02 6.54 -4.67
CA HIS A 76 7.46 7.78 -4.12
C HIS A 76 5.94 7.65 -3.94
N HIS A 77 5.29 7.09 -4.95
CA HIS A 77 3.85 6.85 -4.96
C HIS A 77 3.46 5.84 -3.87
N ALA A 78 4.29 4.82 -3.62
CA ALA A 78 4.10 3.85 -2.55
C ALA A 78 4.00 4.49 -1.15
N GLU A 79 4.79 5.55 -0.87
CA GLU A 79 4.78 6.24 0.43
C GLU A 79 3.43 6.87 0.76
N VAL A 80 2.67 7.26 -0.28
CA VAL A 80 1.39 7.96 -0.14
C VAL A 80 0.20 7.10 -0.55
N ALA A 81 0.40 5.92 -1.12
CA ALA A 81 -0.65 5.10 -1.72
C ALA A 81 -1.81 4.73 -0.79
N ALA A 82 -1.56 4.69 0.53
CA ALA A 82 -2.59 4.44 1.54
C ALA A 82 -3.35 5.70 2.00
N MET A 83 -2.96 6.90 1.55
CA MET A 83 -3.62 8.15 1.90
C MET A 83 -4.84 8.42 1.01
N PRO A 84 -5.77 9.31 1.43
CA PRO A 84 -6.80 9.87 0.56
C PRO A 84 -6.22 10.52 -0.71
N PRO A 85 -6.90 10.45 -1.87
CA PRO A 85 -6.38 10.96 -3.14
C PRO A 85 -5.84 12.40 -3.10
N ALA A 86 -6.56 13.31 -2.44
CA ALA A 86 -6.12 14.70 -2.31
C ALA A 86 -4.77 14.85 -1.57
N LEU A 87 -4.56 14.04 -0.53
CA LEU A 87 -3.28 14.03 0.20
C LEU A 87 -2.17 13.37 -0.62
N GLN A 88 -2.48 12.35 -1.42
CA GLN A 88 -1.52 11.76 -2.35
C GLN A 88 -1.00 12.81 -3.33
N ASP A 89 -1.90 13.51 -4.02
CA ASP A 89 -1.55 14.51 -5.02
C ASP A 89 -0.75 15.65 -4.39
N MET A 90 -1.21 16.19 -3.25
CA MET A 90 -0.48 17.23 -2.52
C MET A 90 0.96 16.82 -2.18
N TRP A 91 1.16 15.62 -1.66
CA TRP A 91 2.50 15.16 -1.25
C TRP A 91 3.41 14.87 -2.45
N LEU A 92 2.86 14.30 -3.53
CA LEU A 92 3.61 14.04 -4.76
C LEU A 92 3.98 15.34 -5.49
N ASP A 93 3.07 16.32 -5.55
CA ASP A 93 3.35 17.62 -6.15
C ASP A 93 4.46 18.34 -5.39
N ARG A 94 4.44 18.31 -4.05
CA ARG A 94 5.51 18.86 -3.22
C ARG A 94 6.84 18.13 -3.43
N ALA A 95 6.80 16.80 -3.52
CA ALA A 95 8.01 16.02 -3.76
C ALA A 95 8.62 16.32 -5.12
N GLY A 96 7.80 16.43 -6.17
CA GLY A 96 8.25 16.78 -7.52
C GLY A 96 8.81 18.21 -7.58
N ALA A 97 8.09 19.19 -7.04
CA ALA A 97 8.51 20.60 -7.06
C ALA A 97 9.81 20.85 -6.29
N ALA A 98 10.03 20.14 -5.18
CA ALA A 98 11.19 20.33 -4.33
C ALA A 98 12.31 19.29 -4.55
N GLY A 99 12.17 18.40 -5.55
CA GLY A 99 13.16 17.37 -5.88
C GLY A 99 13.45 16.40 -4.73
N TRP A 100 12.43 16.06 -3.94
CA TRP A 100 12.62 15.18 -2.78
C TRP A 100 12.90 13.75 -3.21
N SER A 101 13.86 13.12 -2.53
CA SER A 101 13.98 11.66 -2.56
C SER A 101 12.80 11.00 -1.84
N ARG A 102 12.56 9.72 -2.12
CA ARG A 102 11.56 8.90 -1.41
C ARG A 102 11.75 8.95 0.11
N ASN A 103 13.00 8.90 0.58
CA ASN A 103 13.31 8.96 2.01
C ASN A 103 12.95 10.32 2.62
N GLU A 104 13.19 11.39 1.87
CA GLU A 104 12.81 12.75 2.27
C GLU A 104 11.30 12.91 2.37
N LEU A 105 10.58 12.44 1.35
CA LEU A 105 9.12 12.41 1.34
C LEU A 105 8.57 11.66 2.57
N ARG A 106 9.05 10.44 2.82
CA ARG A 106 8.68 9.63 3.99
C ARG A 106 8.94 10.37 5.30
N ARG A 107 10.09 11.04 5.44
CA ARG A 107 10.43 11.82 6.65
C ARG A 107 9.43 12.95 6.88
N ARG A 108 9.09 13.70 5.82
CA ARG A 108 8.17 14.83 5.91
C ARG A 108 6.72 14.43 6.19
N ILE A 109 6.27 13.32 5.61
CA ILE A 109 4.95 12.74 5.93
C ILE A 109 4.84 12.45 7.42
N ARG A 110 5.86 11.80 8.00
CA ARG A 110 5.89 11.47 9.44
C ARG A 110 5.92 12.71 10.32
N ALA A 111 6.68 13.73 9.93
CA ALA A 111 6.73 14.99 10.65
C ALA A 111 5.36 15.71 10.62
N GLY A 112 4.67 15.72 9.47
CA GLY A 112 3.33 16.29 9.34
C GLY A 112 2.27 15.56 10.17
N ALA A 113 2.37 14.22 10.27
CA ALA A 113 1.48 13.42 11.11
C ALA A 113 1.70 13.65 12.62
N ALA A 114 2.93 13.93 13.05
CA ALA A 114 3.24 14.23 14.45
C ALA A 114 2.79 15.63 14.88
N SER A 115 2.54 16.55 13.93
CA SER A 115 2.13 17.94 14.20
C SER A 115 0.63 18.19 14.01
N ALA A 116 -0.13 17.22 13.50
CA ALA A 116 -1.58 17.35 13.35
C ALA A 116 -2.28 16.99 14.68
N PRO A 117 -3.09 17.89 15.28
CA PRO A 117 -3.99 17.48 16.35
C PRO A 117 -4.97 16.46 15.77
N SER A 118 -5.14 15.33 16.45
CA SER A 118 -6.06 14.26 16.08
C SER A 118 -7.49 14.80 16.00
N GLY A 119 -7.91 15.24 14.81
CA GLY A 119 -9.29 15.57 14.49
C GLY A 119 -10.14 14.30 14.32
N PRO A 120 -11.46 14.39 14.49
CA PRO A 120 -12.31 13.22 14.70
C PRO A 120 -12.38 12.34 13.45
N THR A 121 -11.90 11.11 13.60
CA THR A 121 -12.06 10.01 12.66
C THR A 121 -13.54 9.73 12.43
N SER A 122 -13.98 9.81 11.17
CA SER A 122 -15.31 9.34 10.75
C SER A 122 -15.45 7.84 11.09
N PRO A 123 -16.56 7.39 11.71
CA PRO A 123 -16.69 6.04 12.26
C PRO A 123 -17.16 5.02 11.21
N ALA A 124 -16.42 4.87 10.10
CA ALA A 124 -16.65 3.81 9.14
C ALA A 124 -15.31 3.40 8.51
N ASP A 125 -14.89 2.17 8.79
CA ASP A 125 -13.61 1.54 8.43
C ASP A 125 -12.35 2.08 9.13
N THR A 126 -12.21 1.73 10.42
CA THR A 126 -10.92 1.81 11.12
C THR A 126 -9.99 0.70 10.62
N GLU A 127 -9.00 1.04 9.76
CA GLU A 127 -7.98 0.10 9.31
C GLU A 127 -7.00 -0.24 10.46
N LEU A 128 -7.11 -1.46 11.02
CA LEU A 128 -6.23 -1.93 12.09
C LEU A 128 -4.91 -2.48 11.51
N ARG A 129 -3.80 -1.75 11.71
CA ARG A 129 -2.46 -2.19 11.32
C ARG A 129 -1.70 -2.77 12.51
N LEU A 130 -1.55 -4.10 12.53
CA LEU A 130 -0.83 -4.82 13.58
C LEU A 130 0.52 -5.34 13.04
N PRO A 131 1.66 -4.92 13.63
CA PRO A 131 2.93 -5.55 13.33
C PRO A 131 2.93 -6.98 13.90
N VAL A 132 2.93 -7.98 13.01
CA VAL A 132 2.95 -9.40 13.39
C VAL A 132 4.20 -10.07 12.83
N SER A 133 4.81 -10.94 13.62
CA SER A 133 5.98 -11.70 13.19
C SER A 133 5.61 -12.69 12.08
N VAL A 134 6.58 -13.01 11.22
CA VAL A 134 6.41 -13.99 10.12
C VAL A 134 5.89 -15.33 10.64
N GLU A 135 6.39 -15.78 11.79
CA GLU A 135 5.96 -17.03 12.43
C GLU A 135 4.50 -16.99 12.88
N ARG A 136 4.03 -15.83 13.38
CA ARG A 136 2.63 -15.64 13.77
C ARG A 136 1.72 -15.60 12.54
N HIS A 137 2.14 -14.91 11.48
CA HIS A 137 1.42 -14.86 10.21
C HIS A 137 1.23 -16.25 9.60
N ARG A 138 2.30 -17.05 9.50
CA ARG A 138 2.24 -18.42 8.97
C ARG A 138 1.28 -19.32 9.75
N ARG A 139 1.30 -19.23 11.09
CA ARG A 139 0.38 -20.00 11.94
C ARG A 139 -1.08 -19.61 11.71
N TRP A 140 -1.37 -18.33 11.54
CA TRP A 140 -2.72 -17.86 11.26
C TRP A 140 -3.19 -18.25 9.85
N GLU A 141 -2.34 -18.14 8.83
CA GLU A 141 -2.64 -18.65 7.49
C GLU A 141 -2.91 -20.16 7.47
N ALA A 142 -2.16 -20.93 8.25
CA ALA A 142 -2.38 -22.37 8.38
C ALA A 142 -3.68 -22.69 9.14
N ALA A 143 -4.08 -21.86 10.11
CA ALA A 143 -5.34 -22.01 10.83
C ALA A 143 -6.55 -21.63 9.96
N ALA A 144 -6.48 -20.52 9.23
CA ALA A 144 -7.51 -20.07 8.29
C ALA A 144 -7.74 -21.11 7.18
N ARG A 145 -6.66 -21.66 6.59
CA ARG A 145 -6.75 -22.74 5.60
C ARG A 145 -7.42 -24.02 6.14
N ARG A 146 -7.13 -24.42 7.38
CA ARG A 146 -7.79 -25.58 8.01
C ARG A 146 -9.28 -25.35 8.26
N ALA A 147 -9.69 -24.10 8.43
CA ALA A 147 -11.08 -23.69 8.57
C ALA A 147 -11.77 -23.41 7.22
N ASP A 148 -11.07 -23.62 6.09
CA ASP A 148 -11.50 -23.29 4.73
C ASP A 148 -11.97 -21.83 4.57
N ARG A 149 -11.22 -20.90 5.16
CA ARG A 149 -11.53 -19.47 5.17
C ARG A 149 -10.34 -18.61 4.76
N ASP A 150 -10.64 -17.42 4.25
CA ASP A 150 -9.65 -16.36 4.05
C ASP A 150 -9.08 -15.89 5.41
N LEU A 151 -7.80 -15.52 5.42
CA LEU A 151 -7.10 -15.11 6.64
C LEU A 151 -7.75 -13.89 7.31
N SER A 152 -8.17 -12.88 6.54
CA SER A 152 -8.78 -11.67 7.09
C SER A 152 -10.13 -11.98 7.72
N HIS A 153 -10.96 -12.78 7.04
CA HIS A 153 -12.25 -13.20 7.58
C HIS A 153 -12.09 -14.04 8.86
N TRP A 154 -11.14 -14.98 8.84
CA TRP A 154 -10.85 -15.83 9.99
C TRP A 154 -10.36 -15.02 11.21
N ILE A 155 -9.51 -14.00 10.99
CA ILE A 155 -9.04 -13.13 12.09
C ILE A 155 -10.20 -12.30 12.66
N ILE A 156 -11.05 -11.73 11.81
CA ILE A 156 -12.19 -10.91 12.27
C ILE A 156 -13.13 -11.76 13.14
N GLU A 157 -13.53 -12.93 12.66
CA GLU A 157 -14.43 -13.80 13.44
C GLU A 157 -13.81 -14.32 14.74
N ALA A 158 -12.50 -14.59 14.74
CA ALA A 158 -11.79 -14.98 15.96
C ALA A 158 -11.77 -13.84 16.99
N LEU A 159 -11.60 -12.59 16.54
CA LEU A 159 -11.65 -11.40 17.40
C LEU A 159 -13.08 -11.13 17.89
N ASP A 160 -14.08 -11.23 17.02
CA ASP A 160 -15.50 -11.04 17.37
C ASP A 160 -15.99 -12.10 18.37
N SER A 161 -15.60 -13.36 18.16
CA SER A 161 -15.91 -14.45 19.08
C SER A 161 -15.26 -14.25 20.45
N ALA A 162 -14.05 -13.68 20.50
CA ALA A 162 -13.38 -13.36 21.75
C ALA A 162 -13.96 -12.12 22.45
N ALA A 163 -14.47 -11.15 21.69
CA ALA A 163 -15.13 -9.95 22.22
C ALA A 163 -16.53 -10.24 22.80
N GLY A 164 -17.21 -11.27 22.30
CA GLY A 164 -18.56 -11.65 22.71
C GLY A 164 -19.67 -10.74 22.14
N PRO A 165 -20.94 -11.15 22.19
CA PRO A 165 -22.05 -10.37 21.65
C PRO A 165 -22.46 -9.24 22.61
N GLY A 166 -21.80 -8.07 22.56
CA GLY A 166 -22.15 -7.02 23.54
C GLY A 166 -21.49 -5.65 23.48
N ALA A 167 -20.82 -5.23 22.40
CA ALA A 167 -20.27 -3.88 22.31
C ALA A 167 -21.08 -2.98 21.37
N SER A 168 -22.32 -2.64 21.74
CA SER A 168 -23.03 -1.49 21.14
C SER A 168 -22.62 -0.21 21.84
N PRO A 169 -22.09 0.81 21.15
CA PRO A 169 -21.69 2.07 21.76
C PRO A 169 -22.83 3.08 21.69
N ASN A 170 -23.99 2.80 22.30
CA ASN A 170 -24.95 3.88 22.58
C ASN A 170 -26.00 3.50 23.63
N SER A 171 -25.69 3.80 24.89
CA SER A 171 -26.71 4.05 25.91
C SER A 171 -26.12 5.03 26.90
N ALA A 172 -26.26 6.32 26.59
CA ALA A 172 -26.08 7.40 27.55
C ALA A 172 -27.16 7.27 28.64
N PRO A 173 -26.83 7.39 29.93
CA PRO A 173 -27.84 7.45 30.97
C PRO A 173 -28.50 8.82 30.94
N THR A 174 -29.81 8.84 30.65
CA THR A 174 -30.70 9.97 30.93
C THR A 174 -30.63 10.25 32.43
N GLN A 175 -30.09 11.41 32.81
CA GLN A 175 -30.35 12.00 34.13
C GLN A 175 -31.73 12.64 34.07
N ASP A 176 -32.67 12.10 34.84
CA ASP A 176 -33.87 12.83 35.23
C ASP A 176 -33.79 13.16 36.73
N HIS A 177 -34.25 14.37 37.01
CA HIS A 177 -34.24 15.13 38.26
C HIS A 177 -34.97 14.49 39.44
#